data_AF-A0A246F2U1-F1
#
_entry.id   AF-A0A246F2U1-F1
#
_cell.length_a   1.000
_cell.length_b   1.000
_cell.length_c   1.000
_cell.angle_alpha   90.00
_cell.angle_beta   90.00
_cell.angle_gamma   90.00
#
_symmetry.space_group_name_H-M   'P 1'
#
loop_
_entity.id
_entity.type
_entity.pdbx_description
1 polymer ?
#
loop_
_entity_poly.entity_id
_entity_poly.type
_entity_poly.pdbx_seq_one_letter_code
_entity_poly.pdbx_strand_id
1 'polypeptide(L)'
;MVTETGDRHPGSRYLSANLSKLIRLGSWHKANPLANVRQIKTDQVELTFLTLDQVAQLLEECKASTNNHTYPVALLCLATGARWEEAESIARGAVHGGKVHYHRTKNRQSRSVPIPAELEQLMFKVGMPGTGRLFMSCRAAFRCAYERCGFQTPGQLTHILRHTFASHYMMGGGDILTLQRILGHSSITMTMRYAHLSPEHLESAMRLSPVAQANIQFGILS
;
A
#
# COMPACT_ATOMS: atom_id res chain seq x y z
N MET A 1 -39.01 -23.08 -3.00
CA MET A 1 -38.49 -21.70 -2.95
C MET A 1 -37.01 -21.80 -2.63
N VAL A 2 -36.16 -21.77 -3.65
CA VAL A 2 -34.70 -21.84 -3.48
C VAL A 2 -34.23 -20.43 -3.20
N THR A 3 -33.66 -20.20 -2.01
CA THR A 3 -33.00 -18.95 -1.67
C THR A 3 -31.71 -18.87 -2.47
N GLU A 4 -31.70 -18.06 -3.54
CA GLU A 4 -30.47 -17.71 -4.25
C GLU A 4 -29.51 -17.01 -3.27
N THR A 5 -28.42 -17.70 -2.97
CA THR A 5 -27.24 -17.13 -2.34
C THR A 5 -26.66 -16.10 -3.28
N GLY A 6 -26.72 -14.82 -2.88
CA GLY A 6 -26.18 -13.70 -3.65
C GLY A 6 -24.70 -13.88 -3.95
N ASP A 7 -24.40 -14.31 -5.18
CA ASP A 7 -23.03 -14.49 -5.64
C ASP A 7 -22.37 -13.11 -5.84
N ARG A 8 -21.28 -12.90 -5.11
CA ARG A 8 -20.50 -11.66 -5.05
C ARG A 8 -19.58 -11.61 -6.26
N HIS A 9 -20.10 -11.20 -7.43
CA HIS A 9 -19.32 -11.20 -8.67
C HIS A 9 -18.88 -9.80 -9.16
N PRO A 10 -17.59 -9.43 -9.02
CA PRO A 10 -17.03 -8.20 -9.62
C PRO A 10 -17.01 -8.20 -11.16
N GLY A 11 -17.37 -9.33 -11.79
CA GLY A 11 -17.38 -9.53 -13.24
C GLY A 11 -18.35 -8.61 -14.00
N SER A 12 -19.50 -8.25 -13.42
CA SER A 12 -20.53 -7.44 -14.11
C SER A 12 -20.02 -6.03 -14.49
N ARG A 13 -19.19 -5.42 -13.63
CA ARG A 13 -18.59 -4.10 -13.89
C ARG A 13 -17.55 -4.13 -15.01
N TYR A 14 -16.70 -5.15 -15.02
CA TYR A 14 -15.70 -5.36 -16.06
C TYR A 14 -16.37 -5.67 -17.41
N LEU A 15 -17.43 -6.49 -17.40
CA LEU A 15 -18.16 -6.87 -18.59
C LEU A 15 -18.91 -5.67 -19.22
N SER A 16 -19.59 -4.87 -18.40
CA SER A 16 -20.27 -3.66 -18.87
C SER A 16 -19.27 -2.62 -19.42
N ALA A 17 -18.12 -2.43 -18.75
CA ALA A 17 -17.08 -1.53 -19.22
C ALA A 17 -16.47 -1.97 -20.57
N ASN A 18 -16.25 -3.27 -20.74
CA ASN A 18 -15.75 -3.83 -22.00
C ASN A 18 -16.78 -3.71 -23.13
N LEU A 19 -18.07 -3.98 -22.87
CA LEU A 19 -19.14 -3.82 -23.85
C LEU A 19 -19.30 -2.36 -24.29
N SER A 20 -19.27 -1.41 -23.36
CA SER A 20 -19.26 0.01 -23.68
C SER A 20 -18.02 0.44 -24.48
N LYS A 21 -16.85 -0.17 -24.23
CA LYS A 21 -15.64 0.07 -25.02
C LYS A 21 -15.75 -0.48 -26.44
N LEU A 22 -16.30 -1.67 -26.62
CA LEU A 22 -16.54 -2.29 -27.93
C LEU A 22 -17.55 -1.50 -28.77
N ILE A 23 -18.60 -0.96 -28.14
CA ILE A 23 -19.55 -0.04 -28.80
C ILE A 23 -18.84 1.21 -29.31
N ARG A 24 -18.00 1.84 -28.48
CA ARG A 24 -17.23 3.03 -28.89
C ARG A 24 -16.23 2.77 -30.01
N LEU A 25 -15.66 1.57 -30.07
CA LEU A 25 -14.73 1.17 -31.12
C LEU A 25 -15.45 0.73 -32.41
N GLY A 26 -16.79 0.77 -32.44
CA GLY A 26 -17.58 0.30 -33.57
C GLY A 26 -17.50 -1.21 -33.78
N SER A 27 -16.95 -1.99 -32.82
CA SER A 27 -16.88 -3.46 -32.91
C SER A 27 -18.14 -4.15 -32.38
N TRP A 28 -19.06 -3.39 -31.79
CA TRP A 28 -20.34 -3.87 -31.27
C TRP A 28 -21.45 -2.86 -31.53
N HIS A 29 -22.56 -3.31 -32.10
CA HIS A 29 -23.56 -2.39 -32.67
C HIS A 29 -24.90 -2.45 -31.91
N LYS A 30 -25.02 -3.33 -30.92
CA LYS A 30 -26.21 -3.42 -30.05
C LYS A 30 -26.01 -2.57 -28.80
N ALA A 31 -27.10 -2.13 -28.18
CA ALA A 31 -27.03 -1.44 -26.90
C ALA A 31 -26.35 -2.31 -25.82
N ASN A 32 -25.67 -1.69 -24.86
CA ASN A 32 -25.06 -2.41 -23.74
C ASN A 32 -26.19 -2.96 -22.83
N PRO A 33 -26.41 -4.29 -22.75
CA PRO A 33 -27.48 -4.88 -21.96
C PRO A 33 -27.31 -4.66 -20.45
N LEU A 34 -26.10 -4.28 -20.02
CA LEU A 34 -25.77 -3.99 -18.62
C LEU A 34 -25.77 -2.48 -18.31
N ALA A 35 -26.24 -1.63 -19.23
CA ALA A 35 -26.26 -0.18 -19.03
C ALA A 35 -27.16 0.26 -17.86
N ASN A 36 -28.28 -0.43 -17.68
CA ASN A 36 -29.30 -0.11 -16.67
C ASN A 36 -29.25 -1.04 -15.44
N VAL A 37 -28.27 -1.94 -15.39
CA VAL A 37 -28.14 -2.84 -14.23
C VAL A 37 -27.60 -2.03 -13.06
N ARG A 38 -28.41 -1.94 -12.00
CA ARG A 38 -28.07 -1.24 -10.76
C ARG A 38 -26.83 -1.90 -10.16
N GLN A 39 -25.74 -1.14 -10.10
CA GLN A 39 -24.50 -1.64 -9.51
C GLN A 39 -24.74 -1.87 -8.01
N ILE A 40 -24.48 -3.09 -7.56
CA ILE A 40 -24.29 -3.33 -6.13
C ILE A 40 -23.04 -2.53 -5.75
N LYS A 41 -23.23 -1.47 -4.95
CA LYS A 41 -22.11 -0.80 -4.30
C LYS A 41 -21.43 -1.88 -3.48
N THR A 42 -20.24 -2.27 -3.88
CA THR A 42 -19.42 -3.14 -3.05
C THR A 42 -19.05 -2.29 -1.85
N ASP A 43 -19.43 -2.73 -0.65
CA ASP A 43 -18.95 -2.09 0.57
C ASP A 43 -17.43 -2.02 0.50
N GLN A 44 -16.86 -0.89 0.92
CA GLN A 44 -15.41 -0.78 1.02
C GLN A 44 -14.93 -1.91 1.93
N VAL A 45 -14.17 -2.85 1.38
CA VAL A 45 -13.51 -3.88 2.17
C VAL A 45 -12.75 -3.17 3.28
N GLU A 46 -13.08 -3.49 4.53
CA GLU A 46 -12.37 -2.95 5.69
C GLU A 46 -10.86 -3.12 5.47
N LEU A 47 -10.13 -2.09 5.87
CA LEU A 47 -8.68 -2.05 5.74
C LEU A 47 -8.05 -3.10 6.65
N THR A 48 -7.71 -4.27 6.11
CA THR A 48 -6.94 -5.26 6.83
C THR A 48 -5.45 -4.89 6.85
N PHE A 49 -4.85 -4.81 8.03
CA PHE A 49 -3.42 -4.61 8.25
C PHE A 49 -2.95 -5.41 9.47
N LEU A 50 -1.63 -5.59 9.61
CA LEU A 50 -1.05 -6.40 10.70
C LEU A 50 -0.71 -5.53 11.92
N THR A 51 -0.87 -6.09 13.13
CA THR A 51 -0.33 -5.49 14.36
C THR A 51 1.21 -5.58 14.39
N LEU A 52 1.86 -4.85 15.30
CA LEU A 52 3.33 -4.91 15.43
C LEU A 52 3.81 -6.32 15.83
N ASP A 53 3.08 -7.02 16.69
CA ASP A 53 3.39 -8.40 17.08
C ASP A 53 3.26 -9.36 15.90
N GLN A 54 2.21 -9.20 15.09
CA GLN A 54 2.04 -9.98 13.85
C GLN A 54 3.13 -9.66 12.83
N VAL A 55 3.60 -8.41 12.75
CA VAL A 55 4.75 -8.04 11.91
C VAL A 55 6.00 -8.75 12.38
N ALA A 56 6.28 -8.77 13.69
CA ALA A 56 7.44 -9.45 14.24
C ALA A 56 7.39 -10.96 13.93
N GLN A 57 6.25 -11.60 14.18
CA GLN A 57 6.02 -13.01 13.87
C GLN A 57 6.23 -13.31 12.37
N LEU A 58 5.65 -12.50 11.49
CA LEU A 58 5.79 -12.67 10.04
C LEU A 58 7.25 -12.54 9.59
N LEU A 59 7.98 -11.60 10.16
CA LEU A 59 9.39 -11.39 9.84
C LEU A 59 10.25 -12.59 10.27
N GLU A 60 9.97 -13.21 11.42
CA GLU A 60 10.63 -14.46 11.82
C GLU A 60 10.33 -15.61 10.85
N GLU A 61 9.07 -15.77 10.43
CA GLU A 61 8.71 -16.76 9.42
C GLU A 61 9.35 -16.51 8.05
N CYS A 62 9.55 -15.24 7.69
CA CYS A 62 10.28 -14.85 6.48
C CYS A 62 11.78 -15.15 6.59
N LYS A 63 12.39 -15.01 7.78
CA LYS A 63 13.79 -15.40 8.02
C LYS A 63 13.99 -16.91 7.94
N ALA A 64 13.03 -17.68 8.44
CA ALA A 64 13.05 -19.15 8.39
C ALA A 64 12.73 -19.73 7.01
N SER A 65 12.35 -18.88 6.03
CA SER A 65 12.06 -19.28 4.66
C SER A 65 13.28 -19.83 3.95
N THR A 66 13.08 -20.82 3.08
CA THR A 66 14.13 -21.38 2.20
C THR A 66 14.67 -20.33 1.21
N ASN A 67 13.88 -19.31 0.89
CA ASN A 67 14.31 -18.21 0.02
C ASN A 67 14.78 -17.02 0.87
N ASN A 68 16.09 -16.82 0.90
CA ASN A 68 16.78 -15.77 1.64
C ASN A 68 16.45 -14.33 1.20
N HIS A 69 15.78 -14.14 0.05
CA HIS A 69 15.31 -12.82 -0.39
C HIS A 69 13.93 -12.46 0.18
N THR A 70 13.18 -13.41 0.73
CA THR A 70 11.83 -13.17 1.28
C THR A 70 11.87 -12.14 2.40
N TYR A 71 12.80 -12.30 3.35
CA TYR A 71 12.97 -11.42 4.50
C TYR A 71 13.33 -9.96 4.12
N PRO A 72 14.38 -9.67 3.32
CA PRO A 72 14.70 -8.29 2.94
C PRO A 72 13.59 -7.65 2.08
N VAL A 73 12.89 -8.41 1.23
CA VAL A 73 11.75 -7.86 0.46
C VAL A 73 10.58 -7.50 1.37
N ALA A 74 10.25 -8.34 2.36
CA ALA A 74 9.22 -8.05 3.34
C ALA A 74 9.56 -6.82 4.19
N LEU A 75 10.80 -6.74 4.69
CA LEU A 75 11.31 -5.55 5.38
C LEU A 75 11.21 -4.29 4.52
N LEU A 76 11.60 -4.38 3.24
CA LEU A 76 11.51 -3.24 2.34
C LEU A 76 10.07 -2.77 2.16
N CYS A 77 9.11 -3.69 2.01
CA CYS A 77 7.69 -3.35 1.94
C CYS A 77 7.18 -2.66 3.21
N LEU A 78 7.59 -3.16 4.38
CA LEU A 78 7.24 -2.60 5.69
C LEU A 78 7.94 -1.26 5.97
N ALA A 79 9.11 -1.00 5.39
CA ALA A 79 9.84 0.25 5.56
C ALA A 79 9.35 1.36 4.61
N THR A 80 8.85 1.02 3.42
CA THR A 80 8.57 2.01 2.36
C THR A 80 7.13 2.04 1.85
N GLY A 81 6.29 1.08 2.25
CA GLY A 81 4.94 0.92 1.70
C GLY A 81 4.93 0.51 0.21
N ALA A 82 6.01 -0.06 -0.28
CA ALA A 82 6.07 -0.61 -1.63
C ALA A 82 5.06 -1.76 -1.81
N ARG A 83 4.56 -1.93 -3.04
CA ARG A 83 3.87 -3.16 -3.41
C ARG A 83 4.88 -4.29 -3.48
N TRP A 84 4.46 -5.52 -3.17
CA TRP A 84 5.35 -6.68 -3.22
C TRP A 84 6.14 -6.76 -4.53
N GLU A 85 5.43 -6.66 -5.66
CA GLU A 85 6.05 -6.73 -6.99
C GLU A 85 7.03 -5.59 -7.25
N GLU A 86 6.77 -4.39 -6.74
CA GLU A 86 7.69 -3.24 -6.88
C GLU A 86 8.96 -3.43 -6.04
N ALA A 87 8.84 -4.06 -4.86
CA ALA A 87 9.97 -4.36 -3.99
C ALA A 87 10.81 -5.55 -4.50
N GLU A 88 10.15 -6.63 -4.93
CA GLU A 88 10.79 -7.85 -5.42
C GLU A 88 11.51 -7.62 -6.76
N SER A 89 10.91 -6.85 -7.66
CA SER A 89 11.48 -6.60 -9.00
C SER A 89 12.49 -5.45 -9.05
N ILE A 90 12.91 -4.95 -7.89
CA ILE A 90 13.76 -3.78 -7.83
C ILE A 90 15.13 -4.01 -8.46
N ALA A 91 15.60 -3.05 -9.26
CA ALA A 91 16.93 -3.09 -9.84
C ALA A 91 17.98 -2.73 -8.78
N ARG A 92 19.16 -3.35 -8.86
CA ARG A 92 20.28 -3.05 -7.96
C ARG A 92 20.64 -1.57 -7.97
N GLY A 93 20.67 -0.95 -9.15
CA GLY A 93 20.97 0.48 -9.33
C GLY A 93 19.88 1.43 -8.84
N ALA A 94 18.72 0.93 -8.41
CA ALA A 94 17.64 1.76 -7.85
C ALA A 94 17.76 1.95 -6.33
N VAL A 95 18.75 1.32 -5.69
CA VAL A 95 19.04 1.43 -4.26
C VAL A 95 20.38 2.12 -4.13
N HIS A 96 20.39 3.33 -3.57
CA HIS A 96 21.63 4.05 -3.28
C HIS A 96 21.36 5.25 -2.36
N GLY A 97 22.38 5.64 -1.60
CA GLY A 97 22.35 6.87 -0.79
C GLY A 97 21.27 6.85 0.29
N GLY A 98 21.03 5.69 0.91
CA GLY A 98 20.01 5.50 1.94
C GLY A 98 18.58 5.64 1.40
N LYS A 99 18.38 5.46 0.09
CA LYS A 99 17.08 5.62 -0.57
C LYS A 99 16.83 4.52 -1.57
N VAL A 100 15.53 4.29 -1.79
CA VAL A 100 15.03 3.40 -2.81
C VAL A 100 14.20 4.19 -3.81
N HIS A 101 14.56 4.06 -5.09
CA HIS A 101 13.96 4.78 -6.22
C HIS A 101 13.00 3.88 -7.00
N TYR A 102 11.70 4.11 -6.84
CA TYR A 102 10.67 3.38 -7.58
C TYR A 102 10.27 4.12 -8.85
N HIS A 103 10.43 3.47 -10.00
CA HIS A 103 10.06 4.02 -11.30
C HIS A 103 8.83 3.29 -11.86
N ARG A 104 7.77 4.02 -12.20
CA ARG A 104 6.63 3.49 -12.98
C ARG A 104 6.71 4.02 -14.41
N THR A 105 6.86 3.12 -15.38
CA THR A 105 6.95 3.45 -16.82
C THR A 105 5.65 4.00 -17.39
N LYS A 106 4.48 3.66 -16.82
CA LYS A 106 3.19 3.98 -17.43
C LYS A 106 2.64 5.39 -17.11
N ASN A 107 3.02 5.99 -15.96
CA ASN A 107 2.44 7.27 -15.49
C ASN A 107 3.48 8.29 -14.97
N ARG A 108 4.78 8.13 -15.24
CA ARG A 108 5.87 9.09 -14.90
C ARG A 108 6.04 9.50 -13.43
N GLN A 109 5.24 9.00 -12.50
CA GLN A 109 5.42 9.25 -11.06
C GLN A 109 6.54 8.34 -10.54
N SER A 110 7.77 8.82 -10.62
CA SER A 110 8.89 8.28 -9.83
C SER A 110 8.75 8.77 -8.39
N ARG A 111 9.15 7.92 -7.45
CA ARG A 111 9.22 8.31 -6.03
C ARG A 111 10.48 7.71 -5.42
N SER A 112 11.04 8.45 -4.47
CA SER A 112 12.22 8.02 -3.73
C SER A 112 11.85 7.97 -2.26
N VAL A 113 12.09 6.84 -1.60
CA VAL A 113 11.73 6.64 -0.19
C VAL A 113 13.01 6.34 0.59
N PRO A 114 13.28 7.06 1.70
CA PRO A 114 14.43 6.78 2.54
C PRO A 114 14.29 5.42 3.22
N ILE A 115 15.42 4.75 3.42
CA ILE A 115 15.52 3.47 4.12
C ILE A 115 16.66 3.50 5.14
N PRO A 116 16.60 2.71 6.23
CA PRO A 116 17.71 2.55 7.16
C PRO A 116 18.97 1.99 6.48
N ALA A 117 20.15 2.42 6.93
CA ALA A 117 21.42 1.99 6.36
C ALA A 117 21.64 0.48 6.53
N GLU A 118 21.18 -0.08 7.65
CA GLU A 118 21.25 -1.51 7.96
C GLU A 118 20.40 -2.33 6.98
N LEU A 119 19.25 -1.79 6.55
CA LEU A 119 18.41 -2.42 5.54
C LEU A 119 19.10 -2.39 4.18
N GLU A 120 19.68 -1.26 3.77
CA GLU A 120 20.44 -1.15 2.51
C GLU A 120 21.60 -2.16 2.47
N GLN A 121 22.39 -2.23 3.55
CA GLN A 121 23.49 -3.19 3.70
C GLN A 121 23.01 -4.64 3.62
N LEU A 122 21.93 -4.98 4.33
CA LEU A 122 21.32 -6.30 4.27
C LEU A 122 20.91 -6.65 2.84
N MET A 123 20.20 -5.75 2.16
CA MET A 123 19.73 -5.95 0.80
C MET A 123 20.89 -6.23 -0.18
N PHE A 124 22.02 -5.54 -0.05
CA PHE A 124 23.20 -5.80 -0.89
C PHE A 124 23.97 -7.07 -0.50
N LYS A 125 23.95 -7.46 0.78
CA LYS A 125 24.60 -8.68 1.28
C LYS A 125 23.93 -9.94 0.76
N VAL A 126 22.60 -9.99 0.76
CA VAL A 126 21.83 -11.15 0.23
C VAL A 126 21.42 -10.99 -1.23
N GLY A 127 21.47 -9.77 -1.78
CA GLY A 127 21.01 -9.50 -3.14
C GLY A 127 21.88 -10.15 -4.23
N MET A 128 21.27 -10.40 -5.38
CA MET A 128 21.94 -10.97 -6.54
C MET A 128 23.06 -10.04 -7.05
N PRO A 129 24.17 -10.60 -7.56
CA PRO A 129 25.25 -9.82 -8.16
C PRO A 129 24.85 -9.24 -9.53
N GLY A 130 25.64 -8.30 -10.04
CA GLY A 130 25.46 -7.69 -11.35
C GLY A 130 24.59 -6.43 -11.33
N THR A 131 24.10 -6.03 -12.51
CA THR A 131 23.37 -4.75 -12.71
C THR A 131 21.85 -4.90 -12.81
N GLY A 132 21.35 -6.14 -12.74
CA GLY A 132 19.94 -6.48 -12.91
C GLY A 132 19.10 -6.30 -11.65
N ARG A 133 18.14 -7.22 -11.45
CA ARG A 133 17.31 -7.25 -10.24
C ARG A 133 18.13 -7.58 -9.01
N LEU A 134 17.75 -7.01 -7.87
CA LEU A 134 18.40 -7.27 -6.59
C LEU A 134 17.93 -8.58 -5.96
N PHE A 135 16.69 -8.99 -6.23
CA PHE A 135 16.08 -10.18 -5.64
C PHE A 135 15.55 -11.12 -6.72
N MET A 136 15.56 -12.41 -6.40
CA MET A 136 14.84 -13.41 -7.17
C MET A 136 13.35 -13.39 -6.80
N SER A 137 12.51 -14.07 -7.59
CA SER A 137 11.10 -14.25 -7.23
C SER A 137 10.99 -15.01 -5.91
N CYS A 138 10.38 -14.38 -4.91
CA CYS A 138 10.19 -14.90 -3.57
C CYS A 138 8.74 -14.79 -3.10
N ARG A 139 7.82 -14.31 -3.95
CA ARG A 139 6.38 -14.20 -3.65
C ARG A 139 5.74 -15.51 -3.18
N ALA A 140 6.09 -16.64 -3.80
CA ALA A 140 5.57 -17.94 -3.39
C ALA A 140 6.07 -18.31 -1.98
N ALA A 141 7.35 -18.04 -1.70
CA ALA A 141 7.95 -18.28 -0.39
C ALA A 141 7.34 -17.36 0.69
N PHE A 142 7.06 -16.09 0.34
CA PHE A 142 6.34 -15.16 1.22
C PHE A 142 4.93 -15.65 1.54
N ARG A 143 4.18 -16.13 0.54
CA ARG A 143 2.85 -16.70 0.77
C ARG A 143 2.92 -17.86 1.77
N CYS A 144 3.86 -18.79 1.59
CA CYS A 144 4.01 -19.90 2.53
C CYS A 144 4.43 -19.43 3.94
N ALA A 145 5.31 -18.43 4.06
CA ALA A 145 5.65 -17.85 5.37
C ALA A 145 4.44 -17.21 6.06
N TYR A 146 3.63 -16.49 5.29
CA TYR A 146 2.40 -15.88 5.79
C TYR A 146 1.36 -16.93 6.22
N GLU A 147 1.19 -18.00 5.45
CA GLU A 147 0.28 -19.11 5.78
C GLU A 147 0.67 -19.79 7.10
N ARG A 148 1.97 -19.99 7.36
CA ARG A 148 2.47 -20.54 8.62
C ARG A 148 2.17 -19.65 9.84
N CYS A 149 2.00 -18.35 9.62
CA CYS A 149 1.61 -17.43 10.70
C CYS A 149 0.16 -17.65 11.18
N GLY A 150 -0.69 -18.30 10.36
CA GLY A 150 -2.08 -18.59 10.73
C GLY A 150 -3.00 -17.36 10.81
N PHE A 151 -2.60 -16.22 10.24
CA PHE A 151 -3.36 -14.98 10.34
C PHE A 151 -4.70 -15.05 9.60
N GLN A 152 -5.77 -14.64 10.28
CA GLN A 152 -7.12 -14.57 9.71
C GLN A 152 -7.36 -13.20 9.07
N THR A 153 -6.63 -12.90 7.98
CA THR A 153 -6.78 -11.64 7.26
C THR A 153 -7.57 -11.82 5.97
N PRO A 154 -8.77 -11.24 5.83
CA PRO A 154 -9.46 -11.22 4.55
C PRO A 154 -8.71 -10.30 3.58
N GLY A 155 -8.20 -10.84 2.47
CA GLY A 155 -7.75 -10.01 1.34
C GLY A 155 -6.42 -10.38 0.68
N GLN A 156 -5.97 -9.46 -0.18
CA GLN A 156 -4.81 -9.60 -1.05
C GLN A 156 -3.49 -9.51 -0.26
N LEU A 157 -2.88 -10.68 0.03
CA LEU A 157 -1.51 -10.86 0.53
C LEU A 157 -0.47 -9.90 -0.08
N THR A 158 -0.66 -9.51 -1.33
CA THR A 158 0.26 -8.65 -2.10
C THR A 158 0.32 -7.21 -1.63
N HIS A 159 -0.71 -6.76 -0.90
CA HIS A 159 -0.84 -5.41 -0.39
C HIS A 159 -0.86 -5.34 1.15
N ILE A 160 -0.83 -6.48 1.85
CA ILE A 160 -0.94 -6.48 3.32
C ILE A 160 0.19 -5.67 3.96
N LEU A 161 1.45 -5.88 3.57
CA LEU A 161 2.59 -5.14 4.12
C LEU A 161 2.51 -3.64 3.83
N ARG A 162 1.98 -3.26 2.67
CA ARG A 162 1.76 -1.86 2.31
C ARG A 162 0.66 -1.22 3.16
N HIS A 163 -0.43 -1.95 3.41
CA HIS A 163 -1.49 -1.51 4.31
C HIS A 163 -0.96 -1.37 5.73
N THR A 164 -0.18 -2.35 6.21
CA THR A 164 0.52 -2.30 7.49
C THR A 164 1.41 -1.07 7.62
N PHE A 165 2.30 -0.81 6.67
CA PHE A 165 3.13 0.41 6.69
C PHE A 165 2.26 1.68 6.78
N ALA A 166 1.26 1.79 5.90
CA ALA A 166 0.43 2.99 5.84
C ALA A 166 -0.40 3.22 7.10
N SER A 167 -0.96 2.15 7.67
CA SER A 167 -1.72 2.20 8.91
C SER A 167 -0.85 2.64 10.08
N HIS A 168 0.28 1.96 10.31
CA HIS A 168 1.21 2.31 11.40
C HIS A 168 1.82 3.71 11.23
N TYR A 169 2.09 4.12 9.98
CA TYR A 169 2.54 5.49 9.69
C TYR A 169 1.52 6.54 10.14
N MET A 170 0.23 6.34 9.83
CA MET A 170 -0.82 7.27 10.28
C MET A 170 -1.05 7.20 11.78
N MET A 171 -1.05 6.01 12.39
CA MET A 171 -1.16 5.82 13.84
C MET A 171 -0.03 6.51 14.60
N GLY A 172 1.18 6.54 14.03
CA GLY A 172 2.33 7.28 14.55
C GLY A 172 2.25 8.80 14.36
N GLY A 173 1.14 9.36 13.87
CA GLY A 173 0.97 10.80 13.63
C GLY A 173 1.59 11.30 12.32
N GLY A 174 1.86 10.41 11.37
CA GLY A 174 2.40 10.78 10.07
C GLY A 174 1.46 11.67 9.23
N ASP A 175 2.06 12.50 8.37
CA ASP A 175 1.31 13.40 7.49
C ASP A 175 0.70 12.67 6.28
N ILE A 176 -0.60 12.85 6.06
CA ILE A 176 -1.35 12.13 5.02
C ILE A 176 -0.88 12.47 3.60
N LEU A 177 -0.41 13.70 3.36
CA LEU A 177 0.11 14.12 2.05
C LEU A 177 1.48 13.49 1.78
N THR A 178 2.31 13.38 2.81
CA THR A 178 3.58 12.66 2.77
C THR A 178 3.35 11.18 2.51
N LEU A 179 2.38 10.56 3.19
CA LEU A 179 1.99 9.17 2.92
C LEU A 179 1.54 8.97 1.47
N GLN A 180 0.74 9.89 0.91
CA GLN A 180 0.33 9.83 -0.50
C GLN A 180 1.55 9.77 -1.45
N ARG A 181 2.56 10.60 -1.19
CA ARG A 181 3.81 10.65 -1.98
C ARG A 181 4.63 9.37 -1.82
N ILE A 182 4.80 8.88 -0.59
CA ILE A 182 5.53 7.63 -0.28
C ILE A 182 4.86 6.43 -0.98
N LEU A 183 3.53 6.36 -0.94
CA LEU A 183 2.77 5.28 -1.56
C LEU A 183 2.66 5.43 -3.09
N GLY A 184 2.93 6.61 -3.64
CA GLY A 184 2.74 6.92 -5.06
C GLY A 184 1.27 6.85 -5.48
N HIS A 185 0.37 7.36 -4.64
CA HIS A 185 -1.06 7.44 -4.97
C HIS A 185 -1.36 8.64 -5.87
N SER A 186 -2.02 8.39 -7.00
CA SER A 186 -2.36 9.42 -7.98
C SER A 186 -3.44 10.39 -7.49
N SER A 187 -4.23 9.99 -6.51
CA SER A 187 -5.26 10.83 -5.87
C SER A 187 -5.21 10.67 -4.36
N ILE A 188 -5.40 11.77 -3.64
CA ILE A 188 -5.50 11.78 -2.18
C ILE A 188 -6.64 10.88 -1.67
N THR A 189 -7.73 10.73 -2.44
CA THR A 189 -8.85 9.85 -2.11
C THR A 189 -8.41 8.40 -1.83
N MET A 190 -7.36 7.92 -2.51
CA MET A 190 -6.80 6.58 -2.28
C MET A 190 -6.10 6.47 -0.92
N THR A 191 -5.51 7.56 -0.44
CA THR A 191 -4.80 7.62 0.85
C THR A 191 -5.76 7.92 1.99
N MET A 192 -6.86 8.64 1.75
CA MET A 192 -7.86 9.00 2.76
C MET A 192 -8.44 7.80 3.51
N ARG A 193 -8.37 6.60 2.94
CA ARG A 193 -8.73 5.35 3.63
C ARG A 193 -7.98 5.16 4.97
N TYR A 194 -6.77 5.70 5.13
CA TYR A 194 -5.98 5.61 6.37
C TYR A 194 -6.17 6.79 7.32
N ALA A 195 -6.90 7.85 6.91
CA ALA A 195 -6.96 9.10 7.67
C ALA A 195 -7.56 8.93 9.08
N HIS A 196 -8.53 8.02 9.23
CA HIS A 196 -9.17 7.71 10.50
C HIS A 196 -8.24 7.07 11.54
N LEU A 197 -7.05 6.60 11.12
CA LEU A 197 -6.04 6.03 12.02
C LEU A 197 -5.12 7.09 12.61
N SER A 198 -5.19 8.34 12.12
CA SER A 198 -4.39 9.43 12.67
C SER A 198 -4.89 9.80 14.07
N PRO A 199 -4.00 10.02 15.05
CA PRO A 199 -4.41 10.55 16.34
C PRO A 199 -5.10 11.91 16.15
N GLU A 200 -6.15 12.17 16.93
CA GLU A 200 -6.80 13.49 16.93
C GLU A 200 -5.85 14.55 17.49
N HIS A 201 -5.39 15.46 16.64
CA HIS A 201 -4.47 16.54 17.01
C HIS A 201 -5.16 17.91 17.04
N LEU A 202 -6.43 17.98 17.46
CA LEU A 202 -7.16 19.26 17.54
C LEU A 202 -6.44 20.27 18.46
N GLU A 203 -5.78 19.80 19.52
CA GLU A 203 -4.97 20.68 20.40
C GLU A 203 -3.74 21.28 19.70
N SER A 204 -3.17 20.60 18.70
CA SER A 204 -2.07 21.15 17.91
C SER A 204 -2.51 22.37 17.10
N ALA A 205 -3.79 22.48 16.73
CA ALA A 205 -4.31 23.66 16.03
C ALA A 205 -4.22 24.92 16.88
N MET A 206 -4.45 24.81 18.20
CA MET A 206 -4.27 25.93 19.13
C MET A 206 -2.79 26.34 19.22
N ARG A 207 -1.89 25.36 19.38
CA ARG A 207 -0.42 25.60 19.47
C ARG A 207 0.17 26.17 18.19
N LEU A 208 -0.35 25.76 17.04
CA LEU A 208 0.12 26.19 15.72
C LEU A 208 -0.66 27.42 15.20
N SER A 209 -1.59 27.97 15.98
CA SER A 209 -2.35 29.14 15.56
C SER A 209 -1.44 30.37 15.39
N PRO A 210 -1.76 31.31 14.50
CA PRO A 210 -1.01 32.56 14.38
C PRO A 210 -0.93 33.34 15.70
N VAL A 211 -1.95 33.23 16.56
CA VAL A 211 -1.96 33.85 17.89
C VAL A 211 -0.87 33.26 18.78
N ALA A 212 -0.76 31.93 18.84
CA ALA A 212 0.28 31.25 19.61
C ALA A 212 1.67 31.56 19.04
N GLN A 213 1.81 31.58 17.71
CA GLN A 213 3.09 31.90 17.05
C GLN A 213 3.52 33.36 17.25
N ALA A 214 2.57 34.30 17.27
CA ALA A 214 2.81 35.71 17.48
C ALA A 214 2.92 36.10 18.97
N ASN A 215 2.83 35.13 19.89
CA ASN A 215 2.87 35.34 21.35
C ASN A 215 1.94 36.47 21.83
N ILE A 216 0.74 36.56 21.24
CA ILE A 216 -0.20 37.63 21.57
C ILE A 216 -0.71 37.42 23.00
N GLN A 217 -0.43 38.37 23.89
CA GLN A 217 -1.04 38.41 25.22
C GLN A 217 -2.48 38.89 25.10
N PHE A 218 -3.43 38.06 25.53
CA PHE A 218 -4.82 38.47 25.65
C PHE A 218 -4.96 39.39 26.86
N GLY A 219 -4.88 40.70 26.62
CA GLY A 219 -5.25 41.71 27.62
C GLY A 219 -6.75 41.58 27.90
N ILE A 220 -7.12 41.27 29.14
CA ILE A 220 -8.52 41.31 29.58
C ILE A 220 -8.95 42.78 29.51
N LEU A 221 -9.87 43.12 28.61
CA LEU A 221 -10.54 44.41 28.64
C LEU A 221 -11.39 44.45 29.92
N SER A 222 -10.86 45.14 30.92
CA SER A 222 -11.53 45.48 32.18
C SER A 222 -12.64 46.50 31.95
#